data_AF-A0A2E0N439-F1
#
_entry.id   AF-A0A2E0N439-F1
#
_cell.length_a   1.000
_cell.length_b   1.000
_cell.length_c   1.000
_cell.angle_alpha   90.00
_cell.angle_beta   90.00
_cell.angle_gamma   90.00
#
_symmetry.space_group_name_H-M   'P 1'
#
loop_
_entity.id
_entity.type
_entity.pdbx_description
1 polymer ?
#
loop_
_entity_poly.entity_id
_entity_poly.type
_entity_poly.pdbx_seq_one_letter_code
_entity_poly.pdbx_strand_id
1 'polypeptide(L)'
;MTRVLRLMGNVFLLSVAALSGTIIGLTSGATQAAEGEWITLIDGTEGLENFNTVGDANWTAEMASIRATEGSGASWLVSKQSYSNFELRVEFWATHDANSGVYMRCQNPERITDRDCYEANIFDQRPEAAYGTGGIVHVAPVSEPLPKAGDRWNIYRLIMDGDHLIVELNGERTVDVREDKLASGPFALQWARGELRFRKVQIREI
;
A
#
# COMPACT_ATOMS: atom_id res chain seq x y z
N MET A 1 65.81 -42.39 -36.95
CA MET A 1 66.30 -41.28 -37.81
C MET A 1 65.73 -40.01 -37.19
N THR A 2 66.44 -39.03 -36.63
CA THR A 2 67.83 -38.56 -36.79
C THR A 2 68.15 -37.63 -35.60
N ARG A 3 69.32 -37.85 -34.97
CA ARG A 3 70.26 -36.95 -34.24
C ARG A 3 69.76 -35.67 -33.51
N VAL A 4 70.01 -35.52 -32.20
CA VAL A 4 71.22 -34.99 -31.49
C VAL A 4 71.40 -33.46 -31.57
N LEU A 5 71.44 -32.77 -30.40
CA LEU A 5 72.46 -31.81 -29.86
C LEU A 5 71.79 -30.97 -28.72
N ARG A 6 72.26 -30.99 -27.45
CA ARG A 6 73.23 -30.06 -26.78
C ARG A 6 72.86 -28.57 -26.99
N LEU A 7 72.87 -27.66 -26.01
CA LEU A 7 73.85 -27.40 -24.94
C LEU A 7 73.26 -26.40 -23.91
N MET A 8 73.90 -26.36 -22.74
CA MET A 8 73.72 -25.44 -21.61
C MET A 8 73.85 -23.95 -21.97
N GLY A 9 73.23 -23.06 -21.17
CA GLY A 9 73.52 -21.63 -21.18
C GLY A 9 72.78 -20.77 -20.15
N ASN A 10 73.47 -20.47 -19.04
CA ASN A 10 73.44 -19.30 -18.16
C ASN A 10 72.13 -18.59 -17.75
N VAL A 11 71.89 -18.69 -16.43
CA VAL A 11 71.61 -17.63 -15.44
C VAL A 11 71.42 -16.21 -15.99
N PHE A 12 70.23 -15.64 -15.74
CA PHE A 12 70.06 -14.23 -15.38
C PHE A 12 69.08 -14.13 -14.21
N LEU A 13 69.59 -13.73 -13.05
CA LEU A 13 68.81 -13.18 -11.95
C LEU A 13 68.30 -11.80 -12.37
N LEU A 14 66.99 -11.60 -12.32
CA LEU A 14 66.37 -10.27 -12.28
C LEU A 14 65.25 -10.29 -11.25
N SER A 15 65.59 -9.76 -10.09
CA SER A 15 64.69 -9.39 -9.02
C SER A 15 63.71 -8.33 -9.54
N VAL A 16 62.40 -8.60 -9.47
CA VAL A 16 61.38 -7.55 -9.59
C VAL A 16 60.38 -7.69 -8.45
N ALA A 17 60.11 -6.53 -7.85
CA ALA A 17 59.46 -6.26 -6.60
C ALA A 17 58.06 -6.88 -6.43
N ALA A 18 57.76 -7.21 -5.17
CA ALA A 18 56.41 -7.38 -4.69
C ALA A 18 55.62 -6.07 -4.83
N LEU A 19 54.45 -6.13 -5.46
CA LEU A 19 53.35 -5.22 -5.18
C LEU A 19 52.13 -6.05 -4.78
N SER A 20 51.89 -6.09 -3.48
CA SER A 20 50.64 -6.56 -2.88
C SER A 20 49.52 -5.62 -3.30
N GLY A 21 48.76 -5.99 -4.32
CA GLY A 21 47.54 -5.27 -4.71
C GLY A 21 46.41 -5.62 -3.75
N THR A 22 46.24 -4.85 -2.69
CA THR A 22 45.02 -4.91 -1.87
C THR A 22 43.91 -4.22 -2.64
N ILE A 23 43.04 -5.01 -3.27
CA ILE A 23 41.77 -4.52 -3.82
C ILE A 23 40.87 -4.19 -2.63
N ILE A 24 40.80 -2.92 -2.25
CA ILE A 24 39.74 -2.43 -1.35
C ILE A 24 38.48 -2.35 -2.20
N GLY A 25 37.69 -3.41 -2.18
CA GLY A 25 36.33 -3.40 -2.71
C GLY A 25 35.50 -2.43 -1.86
N LEU A 26 35.21 -1.25 -2.42
CA LEU A 26 34.15 -0.38 -1.92
C LEU A 26 32.82 -1.11 -2.12
N THR A 27 32.41 -1.89 -1.13
CA THR A 27 31.04 -2.39 -1.06
C THR A 27 30.15 -1.20 -0.75
N SER A 28 29.54 -0.61 -1.77
CA SER A 28 28.38 0.27 -1.61
C SER A 28 27.26 -0.58 -1.01
N GLY A 29 27.21 -0.63 0.31
CA GLY A 29 26.05 -1.14 1.03
C GLY A 29 24.92 -0.18 0.76
N ALA A 30 24.05 -0.51 -0.19
CA ALA A 30 22.72 0.06 -0.21
C ALA A 30 22.09 -0.31 1.13
N THR A 31 21.91 0.68 2.01
CA THR A 31 21.07 0.54 3.19
C THR A 31 19.66 0.28 2.68
N GLN A 32 19.33 -1.01 2.57
CA GLN A 32 17.96 -1.45 2.43
C GLN A 32 17.28 -1.03 3.73
N ALA A 33 16.42 -0.02 3.67
CA ALA A 33 15.59 0.35 4.81
C ALA A 33 14.88 -0.92 5.27
N ALA A 34 14.97 -1.23 6.57
CA ALA A 34 14.22 -2.34 7.12
C ALA A 34 12.74 -1.98 6.99
N GLU A 35 12.01 -2.71 6.15
CA GLU A 35 10.55 -2.58 6.08
C GLU A 35 9.97 -2.79 7.48
N GLY A 36 9.02 -1.94 7.90
CA GLY A 36 8.42 -2.03 9.23
C GLY A 36 7.71 -3.36 9.47
N GLU A 37 7.35 -3.64 10.72
CA GLU A 37 6.48 -4.77 11.03
C GLU A 37 5.02 -4.45 10.70
N TRP A 38 4.25 -5.49 10.34
CA TRP A 38 2.81 -5.35 10.13
C TRP A 38 2.08 -5.19 11.47
N ILE A 39 1.37 -4.07 11.62
CA ILE A 39 0.48 -3.80 12.74
C ILE A 39 -0.95 -4.14 12.30
N THR A 40 -1.66 -4.93 13.10
CA THR A 40 -3.08 -5.25 12.84
C THR A 40 -3.97 -4.33 13.66
N LEU A 41 -4.87 -3.61 12.98
CA LEU A 41 -5.77 -2.62 13.57
C LEU A 41 -7.23 -3.10 13.65
N ILE A 42 -7.63 -4.01 12.77
CA ILE A 42 -8.89 -4.76 12.86
C ILE A 42 -8.57 -6.23 12.61
N ASP A 43 -9.10 -7.11 13.46
CA ASP A 43 -9.06 -8.56 13.27
C ASP A 43 -10.42 -9.18 13.65
N GLY A 44 -11.21 -9.54 12.64
CA GLY A 44 -12.58 -9.99 12.81
C GLY A 44 -13.45 -8.90 13.44
N THR A 45 -13.93 -9.18 14.66
CA THR A 45 -14.82 -8.30 15.45
C THR A 45 -14.06 -7.34 16.37
N GLU A 46 -12.74 -7.45 16.44
CA GLU A 46 -11.90 -6.66 17.35
C GLU A 46 -11.25 -5.46 16.64
N GLY A 47 -10.91 -4.43 17.41
CA GLY A 47 -10.06 -3.32 16.93
C GLY A 47 -10.81 -2.04 16.58
N LEU A 48 -12.12 -1.96 16.81
CA LEU A 48 -12.89 -0.72 16.63
C LEU A 48 -12.34 0.43 17.49
N GLU A 49 -11.84 0.10 18.68
CA GLU A 49 -11.20 1.03 19.62
C GLU A 49 -9.88 1.62 19.11
N ASN A 50 -9.29 1.09 18.04
CA ASN A 50 -8.09 1.65 17.42
C ASN A 50 -8.37 2.90 16.57
N PHE A 51 -9.65 3.24 16.38
CA PHE A 51 -10.11 4.32 15.52
C PHE A 51 -10.84 5.41 16.30
N ASN A 52 -10.86 6.62 15.73
CA ASN A 52 -11.78 7.68 16.09
C ASN A 52 -12.96 7.65 15.11
N THR A 53 -14.18 7.76 15.61
CA THR A 53 -15.38 7.78 14.74
C THR A 53 -15.71 9.21 14.33
N VAL A 54 -15.98 9.41 13.04
CA VAL A 54 -16.55 10.64 12.48
C VAL A 54 -17.86 10.30 11.78
N GLY A 55 -18.92 11.05 12.04
CA GLY A 55 -20.27 10.71 11.58
C GLY A 55 -20.99 9.76 12.55
N ASP A 56 -22.09 9.16 12.09
CA ASP A 56 -23.07 8.47 12.93
C ASP A 56 -23.47 7.08 12.41
N ALA A 57 -22.70 6.50 11.49
CA ALA A 57 -22.95 5.14 11.02
C ALA A 57 -22.96 4.12 12.17
N ASN A 58 -23.81 3.11 12.04
CA ASN A 58 -24.06 2.08 13.05
C ASN A 58 -22.95 1.01 13.10
N TRP A 59 -21.69 1.40 13.32
CA TRP A 59 -20.58 0.45 13.39
C TRP A 59 -20.82 -0.65 14.44
N THR A 60 -20.96 -1.90 14.00
CA THR A 60 -21.21 -3.08 14.84
C THR A 60 -20.12 -4.14 14.65
N ALA A 61 -19.76 -4.83 15.73
CA ALA A 61 -18.84 -5.97 15.71
C ALA A 61 -19.64 -7.27 15.57
N GLU A 62 -19.86 -7.71 14.34
CA GLU A 62 -20.68 -8.87 14.03
C GLU A 62 -20.24 -9.56 12.73
N MET A 63 -20.69 -10.80 12.52
CA MET A 63 -20.37 -11.56 11.30
C MET A 63 -18.86 -11.70 11.03
N ALA A 64 -18.06 -11.82 12.10
CA ALA A 64 -16.60 -11.84 12.04
C ALA A 64 -16.00 -10.60 11.32
N SER A 65 -16.61 -9.43 11.53
CA SER A 65 -16.22 -8.16 10.92
C SER A 65 -16.68 -6.95 11.75
N ILE A 66 -16.13 -5.79 11.44
CA ILE A 66 -16.73 -4.49 11.76
C ILE A 66 -17.64 -4.10 10.60
N ARG A 67 -18.94 -3.95 10.87
CA ARG A 67 -20.02 -3.79 9.90
C ARG A 67 -20.73 -2.44 10.05
N ALA A 68 -21.20 -1.87 8.94
CA ALA A 68 -22.12 -0.74 8.93
C ALA A 68 -23.15 -0.88 7.80
N THR A 69 -24.37 -0.40 8.06
CA THR A 69 -25.51 -0.47 7.12
C THR A 69 -26.39 0.77 7.09
N GLU A 70 -26.33 1.61 8.11
CA GLU A 70 -27.16 2.80 8.25
C GLU A 70 -26.39 3.91 8.95
N GLY A 71 -26.83 5.15 8.73
CA GLY A 71 -26.27 6.40 9.22
C GLY A 71 -26.98 7.56 8.51
N SER A 72 -26.95 8.76 9.08
CA SER A 72 -27.59 9.93 8.46
C SER A 72 -26.74 10.55 7.35
N GLY A 73 -25.46 10.19 7.29
CA GLY A 73 -24.54 10.60 6.24
C GLY A 73 -23.28 9.75 6.20
N ALA A 74 -22.36 10.12 5.30
CA ALA A 74 -21.05 9.49 5.24
C ALA A 74 -20.37 9.56 6.61
N SER A 75 -19.78 8.44 7.00
CA SER A 75 -19.17 8.22 8.31
C SER A 75 -17.87 7.45 8.15
N TRP A 76 -16.94 7.62 9.08
CA TRP A 76 -15.59 7.10 8.97
C TRP A 76 -15.09 6.53 10.30
N LEU A 77 -14.28 5.48 10.18
CA LEU A 77 -13.33 5.05 11.20
C LEU A 77 -11.96 5.62 10.82
N VAL A 78 -11.47 6.60 11.56
CA VAL A 78 -10.22 7.33 11.28
C VAL A 78 -9.12 6.77 12.17
N SER A 79 -7.97 6.42 11.59
CA SER A 79 -6.82 5.95 12.36
C SER A 79 -6.35 7.02 13.34
N LYS A 80 -5.99 6.60 14.57
CA LYS A 80 -5.47 7.53 15.59
C LYS A 80 -4.10 8.11 15.24
N GLN A 81 -3.31 7.35 14.49
CA GLN A 81 -1.96 7.75 14.06
C GLN A 81 -1.99 8.30 12.63
N SER A 82 -1.02 9.16 12.33
CA SER A 82 -0.74 9.64 10.99
C SER A 82 0.42 8.86 10.39
N TYR A 83 0.36 8.61 9.09
CA TYR A 83 1.36 7.86 8.35
C TYR A 83 1.81 8.66 7.13
N SER A 84 3.11 8.59 6.80
CA SER A 84 3.66 9.19 5.58
C SER A 84 3.80 8.13 4.50
N ASN A 85 4.80 7.26 4.65
CA ASN A 85 5.04 6.14 3.77
C ASN A 85 4.53 4.87 4.41
N PHE A 86 3.62 4.17 3.74
CA PHE A 86 3.03 2.96 4.28
C PHE A 86 2.44 2.05 3.21
N GLU A 87 2.33 0.78 3.57
CA GLU A 87 1.49 -0.20 2.93
C GLU A 87 0.29 -0.49 3.84
N LEU A 88 -0.92 -0.36 3.29
CA LEU A 88 -2.19 -0.63 3.98
C LEU A 88 -2.91 -1.79 3.28
N ARG A 89 -3.18 -2.85 4.04
CA ARG A 89 -3.96 -4.00 3.58
C ARG A 89 -5.33 -3.98 4.24
N VAL A 90 -6.39 -3.97 3.43
CA VAL A 90 -7.80 -3.91 3.89
C VAL A 90 -8.59 -5.04 3.25
N GLU A 91 -9.13 -5.94 4.07
CA GLU A 91 -10.14 -6.90 3.64
C GLU A 91 -11.53 -6.35 3.89
N PHE A 92 -12.29 -6.20 2.80
CA PHE A 92 -13.64 -5.64 2.85
C PHE A 92 -14.65 -6.46 2.06
N TRP A 93 -15.91 -6.39 2.47
CA TRP A 93 -17.07 -6.88 1.74
C TRP A 93 -18.05 -5.73 1.61
N ALA A 94 -18.69 -5.59 0.46
CA ALA A 94 -19.65 -4.52 0.20
C ALA A 94 -20.83 -5.06 -0.61
N THR A 95 -22.06 -4.61 -0.33
CA THR A 95 -23.18 -4.87 -1.26
C THR A 95 -22.92 -4.21 -2.60
N HIS A 96 -23.52 -4.73 -3.66
CA HIS A 96 -23.35 -4.17 -5.01
C HIS A 96 -23.72 -2.67 -5.12
N ASP A 97 -24.65 -2.17 -4.30
CA ASP A 97 -25.09 -0.77 -4.27
C ASP A 97 -24.31 0.12 -3.29
N ALA A 98 -23.36 -0.46 -2.54
CA ALA A 98 -22.62 0.23 -1.51
C ALA A 98 -21.78 1.38 -2.06
N ASN A 99 -21.67 2.45 -1.27
CA ASN A 99 -20.73 3.53 -1.48
C ASN A 99 -19.86 3.65 -0.23
N SER A 100 -18.56 3.48 -0.43
CA SER A 100 -17.52 3.45 0.58
C SER A 100 -16.19 3.82 -0.07
N GLY A 101 -15.12 3.82 0.70
CA GLY A 101 -13.76 4.05 0.25
C GLY A 101 -12.78 3.89 1.40
N VAL A 102 -11.52 3.67 1.03
CA VAL A 102 -10.39 3.82 1.96
C VAL A 102 -9.72 5.14 1.63
N TYR A 103 -9.67 6.03 2.63
CA TYR A 103 -9.08 7.35 2.53
C TYR A 103 -7.66 7.31 3.10
N MET A 104 -6.71 7.96 2.44
CA MET A 104 -5.29 7.98 2.83
C MET A 104 -4.79 9.42 2.95
N ARG A 105 -3.86 9.64 3.89
CA ARG A 105 -3.16 10.92 4.13
C ARG A 105 -4.13 12.10 4.32
N CYS A 106 -5.17 11.90 5.12
CA CYS A 106 -6.19 12.91 5.38
C CYS A 106 -5.64 14.11 6.14
N GLN A 107 -5.83 15.33 5.62
CA GLN A 107 -5.29 16.55 6.25
C GLN A 107 -6.15 17.08 7.40
N ASN A 108 -7.46 16.80 7.38
CA ASN A 108 -8.37 17.14 8.46
C ASN A 108 -9.08 15.87 8.96
N PRO A 109 -8.64 15.27 10.09
CA PRO A 109 -9.22 14.03 10.59
C PRO A 109 -10.64 14.19 11.16
N GLU A 110 -11.11 15.41 11.40
CA GLU A 110 -12.46 15.69 11.89
C GLU A 110 -13.46 15.92 10.74
N ARG A 111 -12.96 16.12 9.51
CA ARG A 111 -13.78 16.39 8.33
C ARG A 111 -13.15 15.78 7.08
N ILE A 112 -13.52 14.52 6.82
CA ILE A 112 -12.98 13.72 5.72
C ILE A 112 -13.64 14.08 4.39
N THR A 113 -12.84 14.33 3.36
CA THR A 113 -13.29 14.55 1.99
C THR A 113 -12.30 13.94 0.99
N ASP A 114 -12.76 13.71 -0.23
CA ASP A 114 -11.96 13.29 -1.40
C ASP A 114 -11.13 14.44 -2.01
N ARG A 115 -11.08 15.60 -1.33
CA ARG A 115 -10.22 16.74 -1.69
C ARG A 115 -9.07 16.94 -0.71
N ASP A 116 -9.31 16.61 0.55
CA ASP A 116 -8.34 16.73 1.65
C ASP A 116 -7.71 15.38 2.03
N CYS A 117 -8.04 14.31 1.30
CA CYS A 117 -7.46 12.98 1.37
C CYS A 117 -7.34 12.41 -0.05
N TYR A 118 -6.53 11.37 -0.24
CA TYR A 118 -6.70 10.46 -1.38
C TYR A 118 -7.75 9.41 -1.05
N GLU A 119 -8.60 9.03 -2.00
CA GLU A 119 -9.65 8.03 -1.78
C GLU A 119 -9.50 6.88 -2.77
N ALA A 120 -9.12 5.70 -2.29
CA ALA A 120 -9.32 4.44 -3.01
C ALA A 120 -10.79 4.04 -2.91
N ASN A 121 -11.55 4.22 -3.99
CA ASN A 121 -13.00 4.17 -3.97
C ASN A 121 -13.55 2.73 -3.82
N ILE A 122 -14.73 2.57 -3.22
CA ILE A 122 -15.53 1.33 -3.21
C ILE A 122 -16.95 1.71 -3.62
N PHE A 123 -17.20 1.77 -4.92
CA PHE A 123 -18.52 2.06 -5.48
C PHE A 123 -18.65 1.53 -6.90
N ASP A 124 -19.18 0.31 -7.03
CA ASP A 124 -19.31 -0.38 -8.33
C ASP A 124 -20.27 0.33 -9.31
N GLN A 125 -21.21 1.12 -8.78
CA GLN A 125 -22.20 1.88 -9.54
C GLN A 125 -21.90 3.38 -9.58
N ARG A 126 -20.63 3.78 -9.38
CA ARG A 126 -20.23 5.18 -9.47
C ARG A 126 -20.63 5.74 -10.86
N PRO A 127 -21.37 6.88 -10.93
CA PRO A 127 -21.78 7.44 -12.21
C PRO A 127 -20.60 7.79 -13.13
N GLU A 128 -19.53 8.30 -12.55
CA GLU A 128 -18.26 8.50 -13.23
C GLU A 128 -17.39 7.26 -13.02
N ALA A 129 -17.59 6.27 -13.89
CA ALA A 129 -17.06 4.92 -13.74
C ALA A 129 -15.52 4.87 -13.67
N ALA A 130 -14.83 5.84 -14.28
CA ALA A 130 -13.37 5.93 -14.28
C ALA A 130 -12.75 6.03 -12.88
N TYR A 131 -13.47 6.57 -11.87
CA TYR A 131 -12.99 6.54 -10.48
C TYR A 131 -13.87 5.69 -9.56
N GLY A 132 -14.52 4.66 -10.10
CA GLY A 132 -15.21 3.66 -9.30
C GLY A 132 -14.25 2.79 -8.51
N THR A 133 -14.74 1.66 -8.00
CA THR A 133 -13.97 0.66 -7.26
C THR A 133 -12.58 0.44 -7.85
N GLY A 134 -11.53 0.64 -7.06
CA GLY A 134 -10.13 0.44 -7.45
C GLY A 134 -9.42 1.68 -8.03
N GLY A 135 -10.13 2.78 -8.29
CA GLY A 135 -9.53 4.06 -8.69
C GLY A 135 -9.16 4.94 -7.50
N ILE A 136 -8.37 5.99 -7.75
CA ILE A 136 -8.17 7.09 -6.79
C ILE A 136 -8.98 8.30 -7.25
N VAL A 137 -10.04 8.64 -6.52
CA VAL A 137 -11.01 9.68 -6.91
C VAL A 137 -10.29 11.02 -7.19
N HIS A 138 -10.54 11.60 -8.37
CA HIS A 138 -9.95 12.84 -8.88
C HIS A 138 -8.43 12.85 -9.12
N VAL A 139 -7.74 11.73 -8.90
CA VAL A 139 -6.29 11.62 -9.09
C VAL A 139 -5.98 10.68 -10.24
N ALA A 140 -6.42 9.42 -10.15
CA ALA A 140 -6.05 8.39 -11.11
C ALA A 140 -7.25 7.48 -11.42
N PRO A 141 -7.60 7.31 -12.72
CA PRO A 141 -8.66 6.41 -13.09
C PRO A 141 -8.26 4.95 -12.83
N VAL A 142 -9.25 4.12 -12.53
CA VAL A 142 -9.09 2.67 -12.43
C VAL A 142 -8.73 2.07 -13.80
N SER A 143 -7.89 1.03 -13.83
CA SER A 143 -7.58 0.28 -15.04
C SER A 143 -8.80 -0.44 -15.63
N GLU A 144 -8.80 -0.62 -16.95
CA GLU A 144 -9.78 -1.44 -17.65
C GLU A 144 -9.32 -2.91 -17.77
N PRO A 145 -10.24 -3.90 -17.72
CA PRO A 145 -11.68 -3.76 -17.51
C PRO A 145 -12.02 -3.32 -16.07
N LEU A 146 -13.04 -2.46 -15.92
CA LEU A 146 -13.47 -1.98 -14.60
C LEU A 146 -13.73 -3.12 -13.61
N PRO A 147 -13.00 -3.20 -12.48
CA PRO A 147 -13.23 -4.23 -11.49
C PRO A 147 -14.54 -4.00 -10.74
N LYS A 148 -15.02 -5.05 -10.08
CA LYS A 148 -16.22 -5.04 -9.25
C LYS A 148 -15.91 -5.66 -7.89
N ALA A 149 -16.53 -5.14 -6.84
CA ALA A 149 -16.36 -5.61 -5.47
C ALA A 149 -17.64 -6.22 -4.87
N GLY A 150 -18.80 -5.92 -5.45
CA GLY A 150 -20.10 -6.29 -4.90
C GLY A 150 -20.25 -7.76 -4.51
N ASP A 151 -20.85 -7.96 -3.34
CA ASP A 151 -21.32 -9.24 -2.78
C ASP A 151 -20.23 -10.30 -2.54
N ARG A 152 -18.95 -9.89 -2.48
CA ARG A 152 -17.82 -10.76 -2.14
C ARG A 152 -16.77 -10.07 -1.28
N TRP A 153 -15.93 -10.87 -0.64
CA TRP A 153 -14.74 -10.35 0.04
C TRP A 153 -13.70 -9.95 -0.99
N ASN A 154 -13.12 -8.78 -0.79
CA ASN A 154 -12.06 -8.22 -1.60
C ASN A 154 -10.90 -7.80 -0.71
N ILE A 155 -9.73 -7.67 -1.31
CA ILE A 155 -8.51 -7.25 -0.64
C ILE A 155 -8.00 -6.02 -1.38
N TYR A 156 -7.93 -4.90 -0.66
CA TYR A 156 -7.06 -3.80 -1.05
C TYR A 156 -5.66 -3.97 -0.48
N ARG A 157 -4.68 -3.65 -1.31
CA ARG A 157 -3.32 -3.33 -0.91
C ARG A 157 -3.00 -1.96 -1.49
N LEU A 158 -2.83 -0.99 -0.61
CA LEU A 158 -2.62 0.42 -0.93
C LEU A 158 -1.21 0.79 -0.51
N ILE A 159 -0.39 1.24 -1.46
CA ILE A 159 1.01 1.58 -1.21
C ILE A 159 1.16 3.07 -1.43
N MET A 160 1.62 3.75 -0.39
CA MET A 160 1.88 5.17 -0.36
C MET A 160 3.38 5.35 -0.11
N ASP A 161 4.19 5.55 -1.16
CA ASP A 161 5.65 5.68 -1.05
C ASP A 161 6.11 7.00 -1.65
N GLY A 162 6.33 8.00 -0.79
CA GLY A 162 6.58 9.37 -1.25
C GLY A 162 5.41 9.89 -2.09
N ASP A 163 5.68 10.25 -3.34
CA ASP A 163 4.68 10.64 -4.34
C ASP A 163 4.12 9.44 -5.15
N HIS A 164 4.64 8.23 -4.97
CA HIS A 164 4.19 7.04 -5.70
C HIS A 164 3.01 6.39 -4.99
N LEU A 165 1.84 6.44 -5.64
CA LEU A 165 0.60 5.85 -5.13
C LEU A 165 0.21 4.64 -5.97
N ILE A 166 0.01 3.51 -5.31
CA ILE A 166 -0.43 2.27 -5.95
C ILE A 166 -1.70 1.77 -5.26
N VAL A 167 -2.68 1.37 -6.07
CA VAL A 167 -3.85 0.60 -5.63
C VAL A 167 -3.77 -0.78 -6.27
N GLU A 168 -3.80 -1.82 -5.45
CA GLU A 168 -3.98 -3.20 -5.89
C GLU A 168 -5.29 -3.74 -5.30
N LEU A 169 -6.17 -4.25 -6.15
CA LEU A 169 -7.44 -4.88 -5.78
C LEU A 169 -7.39 -6.36 -6.15
N ASN A 170 -7.53 -7.23 -5.16
CA ASN A 170 -7.49 -8.70 -5.34
C ASN A 170 -6.21 -9.20 -6.04
N GLY A 171 -5.09 -8.51 -5.85
CA GLY A 171 -3.80 -8.84 -6.47
C GLY A 171 -3.57 -8.25 -7.86
N GLU A 172 -4.55 -7.54 -8.42
CA GLU A 172 -4.40 -6.81 -9.68
C GLU A 172 -4.15 -5.33 -9.40
N ARG A 173 -3.12 -4.77 -10.04
CA ARG A 173 -2.82 -3.33 -9.93
C ARG A 173 -3.81 -2.53 -10.76
N THR A 174 -4.58 -1.69 -10.09
CA THR A 174 -5.62 -0.87 -10.70
C THR A 174 -5.21 0.59 -10.88
N VAL A 175 -4.28 1.07 -10.05
CA VAL A 175 -3.68 2.41 -10.15
C VAL A 175 -2.18 2.33 -9.90
N ASP A 176 -1.41 3.10 -10.67
CA ASP A 176 0.03 3.34 -10.52
C ASP A 176 0.30 4.78 -10.96
N VAL A 177 0.51 5.70 -10.02
CA VAL A 177 0.58 7.14 -10.32
C VAL A 177 1.61 7.86 -9.44
N ARG A 178 2.12 8.99 -9.94
CA ARG A 178 2.90 9.97 -9.17
C ARG A 178 2.02 11.17 -8.83
N GLU A 179 1.82 11.45 -7.55
CA GLU A 179 0.97 12.52 -7.03
C GLU A 179 1.48 12.95 -5.64
N ASP A 180 1.87 14.23 -5.50
CA ASP A 180 2.59 14.78 -4.36
C ASP A 180 1.77 15.76 -3.50
N LYS A 181 0.49 15.96 -3.83
CA LYS A 181 -0.39 16.90 -3.13
C LYS A 181 -0.45 16.68 -1.60
N LEU A 182 -0.50 15.42 -1.16
CA LEU A 182 -0.62 15.03 0.25
C LEU A 182 0.53 14.10 0.66
N ALA A 183 1.34 14.53 1.63
CA ALA A 183 2.53 13.81 2.08
C ALA A 183 2.28 12.85 3.25
N SER A 184 1.40 13.21 4.18
CA SER A 184 1.13 12.40 5.38
C SER A 184 -0.22 12.71 6.01
N GLY A 185 -0.76 11.77 6.76
CA GLY A 185 -1.97 11.94 7.57
C GLY A 185 -2.54 10.59 8.01
N PRO A 186 -3.60 10.56 8.82
CA PRO A 186 -4.31 9.32 9.10
C PRO A 186 -4.94 8.74 7.83
N PHE A 187 -5.26 7.46 7.89
CA PHE A 187 -6.15 6.82 6.94
C PHE A 187 -7.56 6.69 7.55
N ALA A 188 -8.58 6.52 6.73
CA ALA A 188 -9.96 6.38 7.18
C ALA A 188 -10.73 5.35 6.35
N LEU A 189 -11.60 4.60 7.02
CA LEU A 189 -12.49 3.61 6.42
C LEU A 189 -13.91 4.19 6.39
N GLN A 190 -14.49 4.37 5.21
CA GLN A 190 -15.79 5.02 5.07
C GLN A 190 -16.94 4.03 5.03
N TRP A 191 -18.08 4.39 5.62
CA TRP A 191 -19.40 3.93 5.17
C TRP A 191 -20.21 5.14 4.69
N ALA A 192 -20.91 5.03 3.55
CA ALA A 192 -21.83 6.08 3.09
C ALA A 192 -23.19 5.56 2.60
N ARG A 193 -23.22 4.36 2.00
CA ARG A 193 -24.46 3.68 1.58
C ARG A 193 -24.23 2.19 1.47
N GLY A 194 -25.31 1.41 1.55
CA GLY A 194 -25.31 -0.04 1.38
C GLY A 194 -24.79 -0.73 2.63
N GLU A 195 -24.51 -2.02 2.54
CA GLU A 195 -23.85 -2.74 3.61
C GLU A 195 -22.35 -2.88 3.32
N LEU A 196 -21.54 -2.60 4.34
CA LEU A 196 -20.10 -2.66 4.28
C LEU A 196 -19.56 -3.40 5.49
N ARG A 197 -18.52 -4.21 5.28
CA ARG A 197 -17.84 -4.95 6.34
C ARG A 197 -16.33 -4.89 6.15
N PHE A 198 -15.59 -4.62 7.22
CA PHE A 198 -14.13 -4.74 7.28
C PHE A 198 -13.77 -5.85 8.26
N ARG A 199 -12.92 -6.80 7.88
CA ARG A 199 -12.55 -7.89 8.80
C ARG A 199 -11.07 -7.99 9.10
N LYS A 200 -10.22 -7.38 8.28
CA LYS A 200 -8.77 -7.39 8.51
C LYS A 200 -8.16 -6.13 7.95
N VAL A 201 -7.62 -5.30 8.84
CA VAL A 201 -6.98 -4.04 8.48
C VAL A 201 -5.60 -4.03 9.09
N GLN A 202 -4.59 -3.96 8.24
CA GLN A 202 -3.19 -4.05 8.65
C GLN A 202 -2.39 -2.96 7.96
N ILE A 203 -1.45 -2.37 8.68
CA ILE A 203 -0.58 -1.32 8.16
C ILE A 203 0.88 -1.63 8.47
N ARG A 204 1.76 -1.21 7.57
CA ARG A 204 3.20 -1.29 7.72
C ARG A 204 3.84 -0.03 7.17
N GLU A 205 4.67 0.65 7.96
CA GLU A 205 5.47 1.78 7.46
C GLU A 205 6.64 1.25 6.63
N ILE A 206 6.99 1.98 5.56
CA ILE A 206 8.01 1.60 4.56
C ILE A 206 8.99 2.74 4.28
#